data_AF-A0A0B6XW05-F1
#
_entry.id   AF-A0A0B6XW05-F1
#
_cell.length_a   1.000
_cell.length_b   1.000
_cell.length_c   1.000
_cell.angle_alpha   90.00
_cell.angle_beta   90.00
_cell.angle_gamma   90.00
#
_symmetry.space_group_name_H-M   'P 1'
#
loop_
_entity.id
_entity.type
_entity.pdbx_description
1 polymer ?
#
loop_
_entity_poly.entity_id
_entity_poly.type
_entity_poly.pdbx_seq_one_letter_code
_entity_poly.pdbx_strand_id
1 'polypeptide(L)'
;VAYLSGGRDKRGGPILTFPSHTHPDRLKYEDLRRLMTYLASVPSDEVRDRGFTMILDMRGTKWETVKPILKALQECFPGNINMAFIIKPEKFWEKQRTSLGSSKYNF
;
A
#
# COMPACT_ATOMS: atom_id res chain seq x y z
N VAL A 1 -9.88 -4.18 4.94
CA VAL A 1 -9.11 -5.31 4.39
C VAL A 1 -8.64 -4.98 2.97
N ALA A 2 -7.41 -5.36 2.59
CA ALA A 2 -6.83 -5.11 1.25
C ALA A 2 -7.26 -6.18 0.23
N TYR A 3 -7.23 -5.86 -1.07
CA TYR A 3 -7.63 -6.78 -2.13
C TYR A 3 -6.87 -6.54 -3.44
N LEU A 4 -6.81 -7.57 -4.29
CA LEU A 4 -6.44 -7.42 -5.70
C LEU A 4 -7.68 -7.03 -6.51
N SER A 5 -7.61 -5.95 -7.28
CA SER A 5 -8.78 -5.45 -8.01
C SER A 5 -9.17 -6.27 -9.23
N GLY A 6 -8.36 -7.27 -9.60
CA GLY A 6 -8.47 -8.02 -10.87
C GLY A 6 -7.98 -7.23 -12.09
N GLY A 7 -7.91 -5.91 -11.98
CA GLY A 7 -7.36 -5.02 -13.00
C GLY A 7 -5.83 -5.07 -13.08
N ARG A 8 -5.32 -4.53 -14.18
CA ARG A 8 -3.89 -4.38 -14.48
C ARG A 8 -3.59 -2.91 -14.71
N ASP A 9 -2.41 -2.47 -14.30
CA ASP A 9 -1.93 -1.14 -14.68
C ASP A 9 -1.50 -1.10 -16.16
N LYS A 10 -1.07 0.06 -16.66
CA LYS A 10 -0.66 0.24 -18.06
C LYS A 10 0.53 -0.64 -18.50
N ARG A 11 1.32 -1.15 -17.55
CA ARG A 11 2.46 -2.05 -17.79
C ARG A 11 2.05 -3.53 -17.74
N GLY A 12 0.80 -3.81 -17.38
CA GLY A 12 0.31 -5.15 -17.07
C GLY A 12 0.62 -5.60 -15.65
N GLY A 13 1.03 -4.68 -14.76
CA GLY A 13 1.28 -4.98 -13.35
C GLY A 13 -0.01 -5.20 -12.56
N PRO A 14 -0.01 -6.08 -11.54
CA PRO A 14 -1.17 -6.29 -10.66
C PRO A 14 -1.43 -5.06 -9.79
N ILE A 15 -2.71 -4.77 -9.56
CA ILE A 15 -3.14 -3.65 -8.70
C ILE A 15 -3.66 -4.21 -7.37
N LEU A 16 -3.02 -3.78 -6.27
CA LEU A 16 -3.41 -4.12 -4.91
C LEU A 16 -3.91 -2.86 -4.20
N THR A 17 -5.13 -2.93 -3.67
CA THR A 17 -5.84 -1.80 -3.09
C THR A 17 -6.11 -2.02 -1.60
N PHE A 18 -5.74 -1.03 -0.79
CA PHE A 18 -6.21 -0.82 0.57
C PHE A 18 -7.35 0.22 0.51
N PRO A 19 -8.63 -0.20 0.57
CA PRO A 19 -9.75 0.73 0.50
C PRO A 19 -9.88 1.59 1.77
N SER A 20 -10.67 2.68 1.66
CA SER A 20 -11.04 3.48 2.81
C SER A 20 -11.78 2.62 3.86
N HIS A 21 -11.70 3.05 5.13
CA HIS A 21 -12.33 2.35 6.27
C HIS A 21 -11.87 0.90 6.48
N THR A 22 -10.63 0.59 6.10
CA THR A 22 -10.02 -0.73 6.30
C THR A 22 -9.84 -1.13 7.77
N HIS A 23 -10.17 -0.25 8.74
CA HIS A 23 -9.81 -0.33 10.17
C HIS A 23 -8.45 -1.02 10.42
N PRO A 24 -7.36 -0.50 9.82
CA PRO A 24 -6.04 -1.14 9.88
C PRO A 24 -5.51 -1.26 11.31
N ASP A 25 -5.93 -0.36 12.19
CA ASP A 25 -5.66 -0.34 13.62
C ASP A 25 -6.14 -1.61 14.34
N ARG A 26 -7.12 -2.33 13.77
CA ARG A 26 -7.62 -3.60 14.32
C ARG A 26 -6.86 -4.83 13.82
N LEU A 27 -6.04 -4.70 12.78
CA LEU A 27 -5.26 -5.79 12.21
C LEU A 27 -3.91 -5.86 12.91
N LYS A 28 -3.59 -7.03 13.46
CA LYS A 28 -2.25 -7.29 14.01
C LYS A 28 -1.23 -7.27 12.87
N TYR A 29 0.00 -6.86 13.18
CA TYR A 29 1.09 -6.81 12.20
C TYR A 29 1.32 -8.15 11.48
N GLU A 30 1.24 -9.28 12.20
CA GLU A 30 1.35 -10.61 11.60
C GLU A 30 0.23 -10.91 10.60
N ASP A 31 -1.01 -10.52 10.91
CA ASP A 31 -2.15 -10.79 10.03
C ASP A 31 -2.05 -9.95 8.75
N LEU A 32 -1.59 -8.70 8.87
CA LEU A 32 -1.27 -7.87 7.73
C LEU A 32 -0.16 -8.48 6.86
N ARG A 33 0.91 -9.01 7.48
CA ARG A 33 1.99 -9.70 6.78
C ARG A 33 1.49 -10.92 6.00
N ARG A 34 0.67 -11.77 6.65
CA ARG A 34 0.07 -12.95 6.02
C ARG A 34 -0.83 -12.58 4.86
N LEU A 35 -1.68 -11.56 5.04
CA LEU A 35 -2.56 -11.04 3.99
C LEU A 35 -1.76 -10.57 2.77
N MET A 36 -0.73 -9.75 2.99
CA MET A 36 0.12 -9.25 1.91
C MET A 36 0.86 -10.39 1.18
N THR A 37 1.36 -11.37 1.93
CA THR A 37 2.04 -12.55 1.37
C THR A 37 1.09 -13.33 0.47
N TYR A 38 -0.12 -13.60 0.96
CA TYR A 38 -1.16 -14.30 0.20
C TYR A 38 -1.55 -13.52 -1.06
N LEU A 39 -1.85 -12.22 -0.95
CA LEU A 39 -2.23 -11.41 -2.10
C LEU A 39 -1.09 -11.32 -3.13
N ALA A 40 0.16 -11.28 -2.69
CA ALA A 40 1.31 -11.24 -3.58
C ALA A 40 1.56 -12.56 -4.33
N SER A 41 1.07 -13.70 -3.81
CA SER A 41 1.21 -15.01 -4.45
C SER A 41 0.12 -15.33 -5.46
N VAL A 42 -0.98 -14.56 -5.50
CA VAL A 42 -2.12 -14.82 -6.41
C VAL A 42 -1.78 -14.56 -7.89
N PRO A 43 -1.10 -13.46 -8.28
CA PRO A 43 -0.72 -13.25 -9.67
C PRO A 43 0.34 -14.26 -10.14
N SER A 44 0.32 -14.61 -11.42
CA SER A 44 1.37 -15.42 -12.04
C SER A 44 2.73 -14.71 -11.98
N ASP A 45 3.81 -15.49 -12.06
CA ASP A 45 5.18 -14.96 -11.99
C ASP A 45 5.44 -13.88 -13.06
N GLU A 46 5.04 -14.11 -14.31
CA GLU A 46 5.16 -13.13 -15.41
C GLU A 46 4.45 -11.79 -15.10
N VAL A 47 3.33 -11.85 -14.40
CA VAL A 47 2.58 -10.66 -13.98
C VAL A 47 3.27 -9.99 -12.80
N ARG A 48 3.76 -10.78 -11.84
CA ARG A 48 4.46 -10.29 -10.65
C ARG A 48 5.78 -9.60 -11.00
N ASP A 49 6.49 -10.08 -12.02
CA ASP A 49 7.75 -9.50 -12.49
C ASP A 49 7.59 -8.07 -13.01
N ARG A 50 6.38 -7.72 -13.47
CA ARG A 50 6.05 -6.33 -13.84
C ARG A 50 5.98 -5.43 -12.60
N GLY A 51 5.90 -5.97 -11.39
CA GLY A 51 5.77 -5.21 -10.16
C GLY A 51 4.35 -4.70 -9.92
N PHE A 52 4.01 -4.56 -8.65
CA PHE A 52 2.70 -4.18 -8.18
C PHE A 52 2.50 -2.67 -8.18
N THR A 53 1.29 -2.24 -8.54
CA THR A 53 0.80 -0.91 -8.26
C THR A 53 -0.06 -0.96 -6.99
N MET A 54 0.33 -0.20 -5.97
CA MET A 54 -0.38 -0.09 -4.70
C MET A 54 -1.32 1.11 -4.70
N ILE A 55 -2.57 0.91 -4.29
CA ILE A 55 -3.53 1.99 -4.05
C ILE A 55 -3.89 2.01 -2.58
N LEU A 56 -3.48 3.04 -1.87
CA LEU A 56 -3.77 3.28 -0.47
C LEU A 56 -4.85 4.35 -0.37
N ASP A 57 -6.10 3.95 -0.35
CA ASP A 57 -7.22 4.85 -0.11
C ASP A 57 -7.35 5.18 1.38
N MET A 58 -6.79 6.32 1.77
CA MET A 58 -6.69 6.74 3.17
C MET A 58 -7.67 7.88 3.50
N ARG A 59 -8.69 8.11 2.67
CA ARG A 59 -9.74 9.10 2.95
C ARG A 59 -10.44 8.79 4.27
N GLY A 60 -10.70 9.83 5.05
CA GLY A 60 -11.29 9.71 6.40
C GLY A 60 -10.40 9.04 7.44
N THR A 61 -9.11 8.80 7.14
CA THR A 61 -8.15 8.15 8.04
C THR A 61 -7.05 9.12 8.46
N LYS A 62 -6.56 9.00 9.70
CA LYS A 62 -5.42 9.78 10.21
C LYS A 62 -4.09 9.22 9.68
N TRP A 63 -3.10 10.08 9.46
CA TRP A 63 -1.78 9.66 8.96
C TRP A 63 -1.08 8.63 9.85
N GLU A 64 -1.32 8.69 11.17
CA GLU A 64 -0.80 7.75 12.15
C GLU A 64 -1.22 6.30 11.88
N THR A 65 -2.41 6.09 11.29
CA THR A 65 -2.91 4.78 10.87
C THR A 65 -2.28 4.30 9.55
N VAL A 66 -1.81 5.22 8.72
CA VAL A 66 -1.19 4.91 7.42
C VAL A 66 0.26 4.44 7.58
N LYS A 67 1.01 5.03 8.52
CA LYS A 67 2.43 4.72 8.74
C LYS A 67 2.72 3.22 8.94
N PRO A 68 1.99 2.47 9.77
CA PRO A 68 2.23 1.03 9.93
C PRO A 68 2.02 0.24 8.63
N ILE A 69 1.07 0.64 7.79
CA ILE A 69 0.82 -0.02 6.49
C ILE A 69 2.02 0.20 5.56
N LEU A 70 2.50 1.44 5.47
CA LEU A 70 3.68 1.78 4.67
C LEU A 70 4.93 1.04 5.17
N LYS A 71 5.11 0.96 6.49
CA LYS A 71 6.19 0.21 7.11
C LYS A 71 6.10 -1.29 6.78
N ALA A 72 4.92 -1.89 6.92
CA ALA A 72 4.71 -3.29 6.60
C ALA A 72 4.94 -3.59 5.10
N LEU A 73 4.51 -2.69 4.21
CA LEU A 73 4.78 -2.82 2.78
C LEU A 73 6.28 -2.79 2.49
N GLN A 74 7.02 -1.89 3.14
CA GLN A 74 8.47 -1.77 2.97
C GLN A 74 9.24 -2.97 3.54
N GLU A 75 8.86 -3.47 4.72
CA GLU A 75 9.60 -4.52 5.43
C GLU A 75 9.22 -5.94 5.01
N CYS A 76 7.99 -6.15 4.53
CA CYS A 76 7.41 -7.49 4.43
C CYS A 76 6.74 -7.81 3.11
N PHE A 77 6.55 -6.86 2.19
CA PHE A 77 5.90 -7.19 0.92
C PHE A 77 6.86 -8.03 0.06
N PRO A 78 6.49 -9.27 -0.32
CA PRO A 78 7.43 -10.19 -0.96
C PRO A 78 7.60 -9.95 -2.47
N GLY A 79 6.90 -8.97 -3.04
CA GLY A 79 6.98 -8.61 -4.46
C GLY A 79 7.60 -7.23 -4.68
N ASN A 80 7.86 -6.89 -5.94
CA ASN A 80 8.34 -5.56 -6.30
C ASN A 80 7.17 -4.56 -6.29
N ILE A 81 7.33 -3.44 -5.61
CA ILE A 81 6.37 -2.32 -5.69
C ILE A 81 6.86 -1.38 -6.77
N ASN A 82 6.16 -1.30 -7.90
CA ASN A 82 6.51 -0.38 -8.97
C ASN A 82 6.05 1.06 -8.66
N MET A 83 4.87 1.20 -8.04
CA MET A 83 4.32 2.51 -7.68
C MET A 83 3.33 2.39 -6.54
N ALA A 84 3.23 3.42 -5.69
CA ALA A 84 2.22 3.52 -4.65
C ALA A 84 1.48 4.86 -4.73
N PHE A 85 0.15 4.80 -4.80
CA PHE A 85 -0.73 5.96 -4.76
C PHE A 85 -1.38 6.06 -3.39
N ILE A 86 -1.24 7.20 -2.73
CA ILE A 86 -1.90 7.47 -1.45
C ILE A 86 -2.99 8.51 -1.68
N ILE A 87 -4.25 8.09 -1.53
CA ILE A 87 -5.41 8.97 -1.66
C ILE A 87 -5.69 9.61 -0.30
N LYS A 88 -5.69 10.95 -0.32
CA LYS A 88 -5.63 11.90 0.81
C LYS A 88 -6.07 11.36 2.20
N PRO A 89 -5.13 11.24 3.15
CA PRO A 89 -5.42 11.18 4.58
C PRO A 89 -5.85 12.56 5.12
N GLU A 90 -6.61 12.58 6.22
CA GLU A 90 -6.98 13.84 6.89
C GLU A 90 -5.74 14.57 7.41
N LYS A 91 -5.74 15.92 7.29
CA LYS A 91 -4.68 16.82 7.78
C LYS A 91 -3.26 16.55 7.24
N PHE A 92 -3.11 15.63 6.26
CA PHE A 92 -1.82 15.27 5.66
C PHE A 92 -1.15 16.48 4.99
N TRP A 93 -1.88 17.16 4.10
CA TRP A 93 -1.38 18.34 3.38
C TRP A 93 -1.22 19.57 4.27
N GLU A 94 -2.00 19.67 5.36
CA GLU A 94 -1.91 20.77 6.32
C GLU A 94 -0.64 20.68 7.17
N LYS A 95 -0.20 19.47 7.54
CA LYS A 95 1.05 19.24 8.29
C LYS A 95 2.31 19.11 7.42
N GLN A 96 2.20 18.69 6.16
CA GLN A 96 3.35 18.48 5.26
C GLN A 96 3.80 19.72 4.50
N ARG A 97 3.13 20.87 4.68
CA ARG A 97 3.64 22.17 4.21
C ARG A 97 4.95 22.59 4.89
N THR A 98 5.50 21.76 5.79
CA THR A 98 6.73 22.02 6.55
C THR A 98 7.85 20.96 6.47
N SER A 99 7.76 19.83 5.74
CA SER A 99 8.96 18.99 5.45
C SER A 99 8.71 17.76 4.55
N LEU A 100 8.33 17.97 3.29
CA LEU A 100 8.54 16.95 2.24
C LEU A 100 9.98 17.05 1.71
N GLY A 101 10.95 16.79 2.59
CA GLY A 101 12.33 16.49 2.19
C GLY A 101 12.40 15.05 1.72
N SER A 102 12.88 14.86 0.49
CA SER A 102 12.72 13.67 -0.38
C SER A 102 13.37 12.35 0.07
N SER A 103 13.63 12.10 1.35
CA SER A 103 14.56 11.02 1.79
C SER A 103 13.97 9.95 2.72
N LYS A 104 12.68 9.99 3.08
CA LYS A 104 12.17 9.11 4.16
C LYS A 104 11.64 7.74 3.71
N TYR A 105 11.32 7.56 2.43
CA TYR A 105 10.85 6.28 1.89
C TYR A 105 11.50 6.07 0.53
N ASN A 106 12.32 5.03 0.41
CA ASN A 106 12.82 4.54 -0.85
C ASN A 106 11.95 3.34 -1.23
N PHE A 107 11.18 3.49 -2.30
CA PHE A 107 10.44 2.40 -2.93
C PHE A 107 11.32 1.76 -4.00
#